data_AF-A0A1I7Z838-F1
#
_entry.id   AF-A0A1I7Z838-F1
#
_cell.length_a   1.000
_cell.length_b   1.000
_cell.length_c   1.000
_cell.angle_alpha   90.00
_cell.angle_beta   90.00
_cell.angle_gamma   90.00
#
_symmetry.space_group_name_H-M   'P 1'
#
loop_
_entity.id
_entity.type
_entity.pdbx_description
1 polymer ?
#
loop_
_entity_poly.entity_id
_entity_poly.type
_entity_poly.pdbx_seq_one_letter_code
_entity_poly.pdbx_strand_id
1 'polypeptide(L)'
;DLLPVNLYTSISNLDKLVQTEVKGVNNSTTFYELVLTKLTRYFQQKGYIDLNDALLYDFQQSRQHLSNEQMAMLIGTSFRFSSADIAFTSDLINRRGLITPPKYPITEGSSLTPFFKRALQCDFDCYLTEQ
;
A
#
# COMPACT_ATOMS: atom_id res chain seq x y z
N ASP A 1 9.60 31.07 -5.53
CA ASP A 1 8.22 30.70 -5.90
C ASP A 1 8.05 29.20 -5.99
N LEU A 2 7.54 28.58 -4.92
CA LEU A 2 7.09 27.19 -4.97
C LEU A 2 5.73 27.22 -5.66
N LEU A 3 5.65 26.65 -6.87
CA LEU A 3 4.36 26.40 -7.52
C LEU A 3 3.43 25.69 -6.53
N PRO A 4 2.16 26.11 -6.39
CA PRO A 4 1.24 25.48 -5.46
C PRO A 4 1.14 23.99 -5.81
N VAL A 5 1.52 23.15 -4.85
CA VAL A 5 1.41 21.69 -4.99
C VAL A 5 -0.08 21.36 -5.03
N ASN A 6 -0.54 20.83 -6.16
CA ASN A 6 -1.89 20.34 -6.26
C ASN A 6 -1.95 18.96 -5.57
N LEU A 7 -2.57 18.92 -4.39
CA LEU A 7 -2.71 17.71 -3.57
C LEU A 7 -3.39 16.57 -4.32
N TYR A 8 -4.40 16.87 -5.14
CA TYR A 8 -5.09 15.87 -5.94
C TYR A 8 -4.13 15.25 -6.98
N THR A 9 -3.33 16.07 -7.66
CA THR A 9 -2.30 15.58 -8.58
C THR A 9 -1.25 14.73 -7.86
N SER A 10 -0.81 15.15 -6.66
CA SER A 10 0.16 14.39 -5.86
C SER A 10 -0.36 13.01 -5.47
N ILE A 11 -1.62 12.92 -5.03
CA ILE A 11 -2.25 11.66 -4.65
C ILE A 11 -2.42 10.75 -5.88
N SER A 12 -2.91 11.30 -7.00
CA SER A 12 -3.05 10.55 -8.25
C SER A 12 -1.71 9.97 -8.72
N ASN A 13 -0.60 10.70 -8.53
CA ASN A 13 0.73 10.20 -8.86
C ASN A 13 1.16 9.03 -7.97
N LEU A 14 0.88 9.08 -6.66
CA LEU A 14 1.18 7.99 -5.73
C LEU A 14 0.35 6.74 -6.06
N ASP A 15 -0.94 6.90 -6.36
CA ASP A 15 -1.82 5.78 -6.72
C ASP A 15 -1.41 5.10 -8.02
N LYS A 16 -0.77 5.83 -8.96
CA LYS A 16 -0.26 5.27 -10.22
C LYS A 16 1.02 4.45 -10.03
N LEU A 17 1.74 4.59 -8.91
CA LEU A 17 2.99 3.85 -8.71
C LEU A 17 2.80 2.33 -8.68
N VAL A 18 1.60 1.83 -8.32
CA VAL A 18 1.31 0.39 -8.39
C VAL A 18 1.07 -0.14 -9.81
N GLN A 19 1.00 0.75 -10.81
CA GLN A 19 0.81 0.37 -12.21
C GLN A 19 2.14 0.11 -12.93
N THR A 20 3.27 0.23 -12.22
CA THR A 20 4.60 0.01 -12.78
C THR A 20 4.84 -1.47 -13.09
N GLU A 21 5.48 -1.75 -14.23
CA GLU A 21 5.90 -3.11 -14.56
C GLU A 21 7.15 -3.48 -13.75
N VAL A 22 7.00 -4.44 -12.84
CA VAL A 22 8.11 -4.88 -11.99
C VAL A 22 8.78 -6.11 -12.59
N LYS A 23 10.04 -5.96 -13.02
CA LYS A 23 10.85 -7.11 -13.46
C LYS A 23 10.93 -8.18 -12.36
N GLY A 24 10.61 -9.42 -12.74
CA GLY A 24 10.57 -10.56 -11.83
C GLY A 24 9.21 -10.83 -11.19
N VAL A 25 8.23 -9.93 -11.37
CA VAL A 25 6.82 -10.20 -11.05
C VAL A 25 6.14 -10.74 -12.32
N ASN A 26 5.48 -11.88 -12.19
CA ASN A 26 4.77 -12.54 -13.29
C ASN A 26 3.67 -13.47 -12.72
N ASN A 27 3.07 -14.30 -13.57
CA ASN A 27 1.98 -15.20 -13.17
C ASN A 27 2.36 -16.23 -12.09
N SER A 28 3.64 -16.50 -11.85
CA SER A 28 4.12 -17.44 -10.83
C SER A 28 4.88 -16.79 -9.68
N THR A 29 5.16 -15.49 -9.75
CA THR A 29 5.87 -14.74 -8.69
C THR A 29 5.18 -13.42 -8.44
N THR A 30 4.62 -13.27 -7.26
CA THR A 30 3.99 -12.03 -6.81
C THR A 30 5.04 -11.01 -6.38
N PHE A 31 4.64 -9.73 -6.35
CA PHE A 31 5.48 -8.67 -5.80
C PHE A 31 5.84 -8.92 -4.33
N TYR A 32 4.92 -9.46 -3.54
CA TYR A 32 5.16 -9.79 -2.13
C TYR A 32 6.25 -10.84 -1.96
N GLU A 33 6.21 -11.92 -2.76
CA GLU A 33 7.24 -12.95 -2.75
C GLU A 33 8.60 -12.40 -3.15
N LEU A 34 8.65 -11.52 -4.16
CA LEU A 34 9.87 -10.86 -4.59
C LEU A 34 10.50 -10.04 -3.45
N VAL A 35 9.72 -9.18 -2.80
CA VAL A 35 10.20 -8.31 -1.71
C VAL A 35 10.60 -9.14 -0.49
N LEU A 36 9.77 -10.09 -0.07
CA LEU A 36 10.07 -10.97 1.07
C LEU A 36 11.32 -11.82 0.82
N THR A 37 11.53 -12.30 -0.42
CA THR A 37 12.74 -13.03 -0.79
C THR A 37 13.99 -12.15 -0.66
N LYS A 38 13.93 -10.90 -1.15
CA LYS A 38 15.04 -9.95 -1.03
C LYS A 38 15.34 -9.60 0.43
N LEU A 39 14.31 -9.33 1.24
CA LEU A 39 14.45 -9.07 2.68
C LEU A 39 15.04 -10.27 3.41
N THR A 40 14.58 -11.48 3.09
CA THR A 40 15.12 -12.72 3.69
C THR A 40 16.60 -12.86 3.38
N ARG A 41 17.01 -12.66 2.12
CA ARG A 41 18.43 -12.70 1.72
C ARG A 41 19.25 -11.60 2.38
N TYR A 42 18.68 -10.41 2.54
CA TYR A 42 19.32 -9.30 3.23
C TYR A 42 19.63 -9.65 4.68
N PHE A 43 18.65 -10.15 5.44
CA PHE A 43 18.88 -10.54 6.84
C PHE A 43 19.80 -11.76 6.98
N GLN A 44 19.74 -12.72 6.06
CA GLN A 44 20.70 -13.83 6.02
C GLN A 44 22.14 -13.33 5.83
N GLN A 45 22.35 -12.32 5.00
CA GLN A 45 23.67 -11.70 4.78
C GLN A 45 24.11 -10.82 5.96
N LYS A 46 23.18 -10.12 6.60
CA LYS A 46 23.42 -9.29 7.81
C LYS A 46 23.74 -10.15 9.03
N GLY A 47 23.23 -11.39 9.09
CA GLY A 47 23.45 -12.36 10.17
C GLY A 47 22.51 -12.21 11.37
N TYR A 48 21.62 -11.21 11.35
CA TYR A 48 20.59 -10.97 12.37
C TYR A 48 19.42 -10.20 11.76
N ILE A 49 18.26 -10.26 12.43
CA ILE A 49 17.08 -9.47 12.09
C ILE A 49 17.09 -8.21 12.95
N ASP A 50 16.93 -7.06 12.30
CA ASP A 50 16.89 -5.76 12.94
C ASP A 50 15.94 -4.86 12.14
N LEU A 51 14.75 -4.65 12.71
CA LEU A 51 13.63 -3.89 12.12
C LEU A 51 13.53 -2.55 12.83
N ASN A 52 14.34 -1.59 12.40
CA ASN A 52 14.38 -0.23 12.95
C ASN A 52 14.09 0.81 11.87
N ASP A 53 14.08 2.09 12.24
CA ASP A 53 13.76 3.20 11.34
C ASP A 53 14.76 3.33 10.16
N ALA A 54 15.98 2.80 10.30
CA ALA A 54 17.01 2.81 9.26
C ALA A 54 16.93 1.60 8.31
N LEU A 55 16.10 0.59 8.61
CA LEU A 55 16.03 -0.66 7.85
C LEU A 55 15.91 -0.43 6.35
N LEU A 56 15.00 0.45 5.93
CA LEU A 56 14.77 0.70 4.49
C LEU A 56 16.01 1.28 3.82
N TYR A 57 16.69 2.21 4.50
CA TYR A 57 17.92 2.81 4.00
C TYR A 57 19.02 1.77 3.85
N ASP A 58 19.30 1.02 4.92
CA ASP A 58 20.34 -0.02 4.92
C ASP A 58 20.05 -1.13 3.90
N PHE A 59 18.78 -1.51 3.77
CA PHE A 59 18.32 -2.48 2.78
C PHE A 59 18.56 -1.96 1.35
N GLN A 60 18.30 -0.68 1.07
CA GLN A 60 18.60 -0.07 -0.22
C GLN A 60 20.09 0.11 -0.50
N GLN A 61 20.95 0.20 0.52
CA GLN A 61 22.41 0.19 0.34
C GLN A 61 22.98 -1.22 0.11
N SER A 62 22.17 -2.27 0.29
CA SER A 62 22.61 -3.65 0.18
C SER A 62 22.58 -4.17 -1.26
N ARG A 63 23.21 -5.34 -1.49
CA ARG A 63 23.08 -6.08 -2.76
C ARG A 63 21.65 -6.53 -3.08
N GLN A 64 20.73 -6.49 -2.09
CA GLN A 64 19.33 -6.87 -2.26
C GLN A 64 18.41 -5.67 -2.50
N HIS A 65 18.96 -4.46 -2.73
CA HIS A 65 18.20 -3.24 -2.97
C HIS A 65 17.07 -3.41 -4.00
N LEU A 66 16.05 -2.57 -3.88
CA LEU A 66 14.95 -2.56 -4.83
C LEU A 66 15.36 -1.75 -6.05
N SER A 67 14.90 -2.16 -7.23
CA SER A 67 14.95 -1.26 -8.39
C SER A 67 13.97 -0.10 -8.20
N ASN A 68 14.06 0.92 -9.06
CA ASN A 68 13.13 2.06 -9.01
C ASN A 68 11.68 1.60 -9.16
N GLU A 69 11.40 0.64 -10.02
CA GLU A 69 10.06 0.07 -10.25
C GLU A 69 9.59 -0.74 -9.04
N GLN A 70 10.48 -1.54 -8.43
CA GLN A 70 10.17 -2.27 -7.21
C GLN A 70 9.90 -1.32 -6.03
N MET A 71 10.66 -0.23 -5.93
CA MET A 71 10.45 0.80 -4.91
C MET A 71 9.16 1.58 -5.15
N ALA A 72 8.87 1.95 -6.40
CA ALA A 72 7.61 2.58 -6.79
C ALA A 72 6.42 1.70 -6.39
N MET A 73 6.46 0.41 -6.73
CA MET A 73 5.42 -0.55 -6.35
C MET A 73 5.26 -0.67 -4.83
N LEU A 74 6.37 -0.66 -4.07
CA LEU A 74 6.33 -0.69 -2.60
C LEU A 74 5.66 0.57 -2.02
N ILE A 75 6.08 1.75 -2.48
CA ILE A 75 5.53 3.04 -2.05
C ILE A 75 4.05 3.12 -2.40
N GLY A 76 3.68 2.79 -3.64
CA GLY A 76 2.30 2.78 -4.11
C GLY A 76 1.42 1.82 -3.30
N THR A 77 1.94 0.63 -2.97
CA THR A 77 1.20 -0.36 -2.15
C THR A 77 0.97 0.16 -0.73
N SER A 78 2.00 0.74 -0.10
CA SER A 78 1.88 1.36 1.23
C SER A 78 0.86 2.51 1.23
N PHE A 79 0.88 3.33 0.17
CA PHE A 79 -0.08 4.40 -0.01
C PHE A 79 -1.51 3.87 -0.17
N ARG A 80 -1.71 2.85 -1.01
CA ARG A 80 -3.02 2.22 -1.22
C ARG A 80 -3.61 1.62 0.06
N PHE A 81 -2.79 0.99 0.89
CA PHE A 81 -3.26 0.47 2.19
C PHE A 81 -3.72 1.60 3.10
N SER A 82 -2.93 2.67 3.19
CA SER A 82 -3.30 3.85 3.99
C SER A 82 -4.58 4.52 3.47
N SER A 83 -4.72 4.61 2.14
CA SER A 83 -5.92 5.16 1.48
C SER A 83 -7.16 4.29 1.76
N ALA A 84 -7.02 2.97 1.67
CA ALA A 84 -8.09 2.02 1.98
C ALA A 84 -8.57 2.14 3.44
N ASP A 85 -7.65 2.32 4.40
CA ASP A 85 -7.99 2.53 5.81
C ASP A 85 -8.75 3.85 6.03
N ILE A 86 -8.35 4.93 5.36
CA ILE A 86 -9.04 6.22 5.40
C ILE A 86 -10.45 6.09 4.79
N ALA A 87 -10.56 5.46 3.63
CA ALA A 87 -11.84 5.25 2.94
C ALA A 87 -12.79 4.41 3.79
N PHE A 88 -12.31 3.29 4.35
CA PHE A 88 -13.08 2.44 5.25
C PHE A 88 -13.58 3.22 6.48
N THR A 89 -12.67 3.92 7.16
CA THR A 89 -13.00 4.65 8.38
C THR A 89 -14.02 5.75 8.10
N SER A 90 -13.84 6.48 7.00
CA SER A 90 -14.75 7.55 6.62
C SER A 90 -16.12 7.02 6.17
N ASP A 91 -16.18 5.93 5.40
CA ASP A 91 -17.44 5.29 5.03
C ASP A 91 -18.20 4.80 6.26
N LEU A 92 -17.50 4.16 7.21
CA LEU A 92 -18.06 3.64 8.46
C LEU A 92 -18.64 4.76 9.35
N ILE A 93 -17.85 5.81 9.61
CA ILE A 93 -18.27 6.93 10.47
C ILE A 93 -19.46 7.67 9.87
N ASN A 94 -19.42 7.93 8.56
CA ASN A 94 -20.45 8.68 7.86
C ASN A 94 -21.65 7.81 7.42
N ARG A 95 -21.59 6.49 7.62
CA ARG A 95 -22.63 5.52 7.26
C ARG A 95 -23.03 5.59 5.78
N ARG A 96 -22.05 5.76 4.89
CA ARG A 96 -22.31 5.97 3.45
C ARG A 96 -22.72 4.72 2.70
N GLY A 97 -22.24 3.56 3.11
CA GLY A 97 -22.70 2.28 2.56
C GLY A 97 -21.85 1.70 1.44
N LEU A 98 -20.75 2.35 1.05
CA LEU A 98 -19.93 1.96 -0.10
C LEU A 98 -19.00 0.78 0.21
N ILE A 99 -18.42 0.79 1.42
CA ILE A 99 -17.51 -0.25 1.91
C ILE A 99 -18.21 -1.08 3.00
N THR A 100 -18.87 -0.40 3.93
CA THR A 100 -19.58 -0.98 5.06
C THR A 100 -21.09 -0.95 4.79
N PRO A 101 -21.78 -2.09 4.69
CA PRO A 101 -23.21 -2.07 4.42
C PRO A 101 -23.99 -1.28 5.48
N PRO A 102 -25.01 -0.50 5.10
CA PRO A 102 -25.80 0.26 6.06
C PRO A 102 -26.37 -0.66 7.15
N LYS A 103 -26.23 -0.23 8.42
CA LYS A 103 -26.68 -0.98 9.61
C LYS A 103 -25.95 -2.31 9.85
N TYR A 104 -24.85 -2.60 9.17
CA TYR A 104 -24.01 -3.76 9.49
C TYR A 104 -23.40 -3.58 10.89
N PRO A 105 -23.58 -4.52 11.83
CA PRO A 105 -23.03 -4.39 13.18
C PRO A 105 -21.53 -4.71 13.18
N ILE A 106 -20.69 -3.67 13.19
CA ILE A 106 -19.26 -3.80 13.46
C ILE A 106 -19.04 -3.67 14.97
N THR A 107 -18.35 -4.66 15.55
CA THR A 107 -17.97 -4.74 16.96
C THR A 107 -16.48 -4.99 17.07
N GLU A 108 -15.92 -4.92 18.29
CA GLU A 108 -14.49 -5.18 18.55
C GLU A 108 -14.01 -6.57 18.07
N GLY A 109 -14.91 -7.56 18.01
CA GLY A 109 -14.61 -8.91 17.52
C GLY A 109 -14.92 -9.14 16.03
N SER A 110 -15.44 -8.14 15.33
CA SER A 110 -15.81 -8.28 13.92
C SER A 110 -14.56 -8.36 13.04
N SER A 111 -14.48 -9.38 12.18
CA SER A 111 -13.42 -9.46 11.18
C SER A 111 -13.54 -8.31 10.17
N LEU A 112 -12.48 -7.51 10.04
CA LEU A 112 -12.43 -6.39 9.09
C LEU A 112 -11.93 -6.79 7.70
N THR A 113 -11.42 -8.01 7.53
CA THR A 113 -10.93 -8.55 6.26
C THR A 113 -11.87 -8.34 5.06
N PRO A 114 -13.20 -8.59 5.13
CA PRO A 114 -14.08 -8.34 3.99
C PRO A 114 -14.15 -6.86 3.60
N PHE A 115 -14.15 -5.95 4.58
CA PHE A 115 -14.19 -4.50 4.33
C PHE A 115 -12.86 -4.01 3.76
N PHE A 116 -11.74 -4.52 4.27
CA PHE A 116 -10.42 -4.20 3.72
C PHE A 116 -10.30 -4.65 2.26
N LYS A 117 -10.71 -5.89 1.93
CA LYS A 117 -10.75 -6.37 0.54
C LYS A 117 -11.60 -5.47 -0.36
N ARG A 118 -12.75 -4.99 0.14
CA ARG A 118 -13.62 -4.08 -0.59
C ARG A 118 -12.96 -2.70 -0.77
N ALA A 119 -12.36 -2.16 0.28
CA ALA A 119 -11.67 -0.87 0.25
C ALA A 119 -10.49 -0.87 -0.74
N LEU A 120 -9.78 -1.99 -0.89
CA LEU A 120 -8.69 -2.11 -1.88
C LEU A 120 -9.13 -2.09 -3.34
N GLN A 121 -10.42 -2.29 -3.64
CA GLN A 121 -10.94 -2.27 -5.02
C GLN A 121 -11.12 -0.85 -5.57
N CYS A 122 -11.10 0.15 -4.71
CA CYS A 122 -11.36 1.55 -5.02
C CYS A 122 -10.14 2.36 -4.58
N ASP A 123 -9.48 3.05 -5.51
CA ASP A 123 -8.38 3.94 -5.17
C ASP A 123 -8.91 5.28 -4.62
N PHE A 124 -8.01 6.22 -4.31
CA PHE A 124 -8.43 7.47 -3.68
C PHE A 124 -9.37 8.29 -4.57
N ASP A 125 -9.16 8.26 -5.89
CA ASP A 125 -9.99 8.98 -6.86
C ASP A 125 -11.39 8.38 -6.95
N CYS A 126 -11.49 7.06 -7.03
CA CYS A 126 -12.76 6.33 -6.93
C CYS A 126 -13.48 6.69 -5.61
N TYR A 127 -12.78 6.71 -4.48
CA TYR A 127 -13.40 7.05 -3.21
C TYR A 127 -13.88 8.50 -3.15
N LEU A 128 -13.21 9.46 -3.79
CA LEU A 128 -13.65 10.86 -3.84
C LEU A 128 -14.84 11.08 -4.78
N THR A 129 -14.94 10.30 -5.84
CA THR A 129 -15.95 10.48 -6.90
C THR A 129 -17.24 9.70 -6.63
N GLU A 130 -17.17 8.56 -5.95
CA GLU A 130 -18.34 7.73 -5.58
C GLU A 130 -19.04 8.17 -4.28
N GLN A 131 -18.74 9.36 -3.74
CA GLN A 131 -19.32 9.92 -2.50
C GLN A 131 -20.69 10.56 -2.68
#